data_AF-A0A534X523-F1
#
_entry.id   AF-A0A534X523-F1
#
_cell.length_a   1.000
_cell.length_b   1.000
_cell.length_c   1.000
_cell.angle_alpha   90.00
_cell.angle_beta   90.00
_cell.angle_gamma   90.00
#
_symmetry.space_group_name_H-M   'P 1'
#
loop_
_entity.id
_entity.type
_entity.pdbx_description
1 polymer ?
#
loop_
_entity_poly.entity_id
_entity_poly.type
_entity_poly.pdbx_seq_one_letter_code
_entity_poly.pdbx_strand_id
1 'polypeptide(L)'
;RRAEAVAFDVADYDPETGALTIRRGKGNKARLMYATNGARDALAAWLTVRGSEPGPLFVPVDKAGRIMLRRLTPESVFDRLAHLAKRAGIARFSPHDMRRSFISDLLDNGADLAVVQAMAGHANPATTARYDRRGERAKQGAAGLLVVPYVPA
;
A
#
# COMPACT_ATOMS: atom_id res chain seq x y z
N ARG A 1 4.09 5.49 -1.11
CA ARG A 1 5.53 5.94 -1.09
C ARG A 1 5.82 6.48 0.31
N ARG A 2 7.06 6.46 0.79
CA ARG A 2 7.37 7.03 2.13
C ARG A 2 6.92 8.49 2.28
N ALA A 3 7.15 9.32 1.26
CA ALA A 3 6.71 10.72 1.25
C ALA A 3 5.18 10.89 1.26
N GLU A 4 4.46 9.98 0.58
CA GLU A 4 2.98 9.99 0.61
C GLU A 4 2.46 9.53 1.98
N ALA A 5 3.10 8.52 2.58
CA ALA A 5 2.69 7.98 3.87
C ALA A 5 2.83 9.02 5.00
N VAL A 6 3.94 9.78 5.03
CA VAL A 6 4.11 10.83 6.05
C VAL A 6 3.18 12.02 5.82
N ALA A 7 2.61 12.19 4.63
CA ALA A 7 1.76 13.32 4.27
C ALA A 7 0.29 13.16 4.70
N PHE A 8 -0.12 11.97 5.15
CA PHE A 8 -1.48 11.77 5.66
C PHE A 8 -1.72 12.59 6.92
N ASP A 9 -2.88 13.22 6.97
CA ASP A 9 -3.49 13.74 8.20
C ASP A 9 -4.60 12.80 8.65
N VAL A 10 -5.02 12.91 9.91
CA VAL A 10 -6.14 12.09 10.43
C VAL A 10 -7.40 12.24 9.57
N ALA A 11 -7.66 13.45 9.07
CA ALA A 11 -8.79 13.74 8.18
C ALA A 11 -8.72 13.04 6.81
N ASP A 12 -7.55 12.52 6.42
CA ASP A 12 -7.39 11.76 5.17
C ASP A 12 -7.82 10.29 5.34
N TYR A 13 -8.08 9.82 6.56
CA TYR A 13 -8.45 8.45 6.88
C TYR A 13 -9.92 8.32 7.30
N ASP A 14 -10.64 7.42 6.64
CA ASP A 14 -11.99 6.99 7.03
C ASP A 14 -11.88 5.64 7.77
N PRO A 15 -12.16 5.60 9.09
CA PRO A 15 -12.09 4.37 9.88
C PRO A 15 -13.18 3.34 9.55
N GLU A 16 -14.32 3.77 8.99
CA GLU A 16 -15.46 2.88 8.69
C GLU A 16 -15.23 2.08 7.42
N THR A 17 -14.69 2.74 6.40
CA THR A 17 -14.41 2.12 5.09
C THR A 17 -12.96 1.66 4.97
N GLY A 18 -12.05 2.18 5.80
CA GLY A 18 -10.61 1.99 5.67
C GLY A 18 -9.98 2.85 4.58
N ALA A 19 -10.72 3.79 3.98
CA ALA A 19 -10.23 4.63 2.90
C ALA A 19 -9.15 5.62 3.38
N LEU A 20 -8.11 5.79 2.56
CA LEU A 20 -7.01 6.75 2.75
C LEU A 20 -6.88 7.61 1.50
N THR A 21 -7.07 8.92 1.66
CA THR A 21 -7.01 9.89 0.57
C THR A 21 -5.58 10.42 0.40
N ILE A 22 -4.92 10.04 -0.70
CA ILE A 22 -3.61 10.59 -1.05
C ILE A 22 -3.82 11.91 -1.79
N ARG A 23 -3.70 13.03 -1.07
CA ARG A 23 -3.92 14.39 -1.60
C ARG A 23 -2.93 14.81 -2.68
N ARG A 24 -1.64 14.46 -2.56
CA ARG A 24 -0.55 14.85 -3.48
C ARG A 24 0.13 13.63 -4.11
N GLY A 25 -0.56 12.97 -5.05
CA GLY A 25 -0.01 11.85 -5.84
C GLY A 25 0.94 12.26 -6.97
N LYS A 26 1.49 11.27 -7.71
CA LYS A 26 2.26 11.54 -8.96
C LYS A 26 1.36 12.31 -9.94
N GLY A 27 1.79 13.47 -10.41
CA GLY A 27 1.00 14.30 -11.33
C GLY A 27 -0.14 15.10 -10.69
N ASN A 28 -0.09 15.31 -9.36
CA ASN A 28 -1.03 16.15 -8.60
C ASN A 28 -2.50 15.69 -8.64
N LYS A 29 -2.77 14.42 -8.97
CA LYS A 29 -4.11 13.84 -8.89
C LYS A 29 -4.28 13.13 -7.53
N ALA A 30 -5.38 13.45 -6.85
CA ALA A 30 -5.78 12.71 -5.66
C ALA A 30 -6.14 11.27 -6.03
N ARG A 31 -5.85 10.33 -5.14
CA ARG A 31 -6.30 8.94 -5.29
C ARG A 31 -6.63 8.32 -3.94
N LEU A 32 -7.56 7.38 -3.96
CA LEU A 32 -7.90 6.57 -2.80
C LEU A 32 -7.02 5.32 -2.74
N MET A 33 -6.67 4.96 -1.52
CA MET A 33 -6.18 3.63 -1.16
C MET A 33 -7.04 3.11 -0.02
N TYR A 34 -7.02 1.80 0.21
CA TYR A 34 -7.78 1.19 1.30
C TYR A 34 -6.81 0.44 2.21
N ALA A 35 -6.83 0.79 3.50
CA ALA A 35 -6.24 -0.03 4.54
C ALA A 35 -7.25 -1.12 4.89
N THR A 36 -6.93 -2.36 4.54
CA THR A 36 -7.79 -3.53 4.79
C THR A 36 -7.11 -4.50 5.76
N ASN A 37 -7.89 -5.43 6.33
CA ASN A 37 -7.40 -6.49 7.20
C ASN A 37 -6.55 -5.93 8.35
N GLY A 38 -5.41 -6.58 8.66
CA GLY A 38 -4.51 -6.14 9.72
C GLY A 38 -3.96 -4.72 9.57
N ALA A 39 -3.98 -4.11 8.37
CA ALA A 39 -3.61 -2.70 8.23
C ALA A 39 -4.67 -1.77 8.83
N ARG A 40 -5.95 -2.13 8.71
CA ARG A 40 -7.06 -1.42 9.37
C ARG A 40 -6.98 -1.59 10.88
N ASP A 41 -6.74 -2.81 11.35
CA ASP A 41 -6.63 -3.11 12.79
C ASP A 41 -5.45 -2.35 13.43
N ALA A 42 -4.30 -2.30 12.74
CA ALA A 42 -3.15 -1.54 13.19
C ALA A 42 -3.41 -0.03 13.22
N LEU A 43 -4.16 0.51 12.26
CA LEU A 43 -4.57 1.92 12.27
C LEU A 43 -5.54 2.22 13.41
N ALA A 44 -6.52 1.35 13.66
CA ALA A 44 -7.45 1.49 14.77
C ALA A 44 -6.70 1.51 16.12
N ALA A 45 -5.84 0.51 16.37
CA ALA A 45 -5.01 0.45 17.57
C ALA A 45 -4.10 1.68 17.70
N TRP A 46 -3.54 2.15 16.58
CA TRP A 46 -2.71 3.35 16.57
C TRP A 46 -3.51 4.60 16.96
N LEU A 47 -4.72 4.79 16.43
CA LEU A 47 -5.57 5.94 16.75
C LEU A 47 -6.02 5.96 18.21
N THR A 48 -6.15 4.79 18.87
CA THR A 48 -6.36 4.72 20.32
C THR A 48 -5.22 5.35 21.12
N VAL A 49 -3.97 5.17 20.67
CA VAL A 49 -2.77 5.70 21.34
C VAL A 49 -2.47 7.15 20.91
N ARG A 50 -2.60 7.44 19.61
CA ARG A 50 -2.29 8.74 19.01
C ARG A 50 -3.36 9.79 19.31
N GLY A 51 -4.60 9.38 19.57
CA GLY A 51 -5.75 10.25 19.83
C GLY A 51 -6.41 10.80 18.55
N SER A 52 -7.50 11.56 18.72
CA SER A 52 -8.32 12.12 17.63
C SER A 52 -7.96 13.54 17.21
N GLU A 53 -6.96 14.16 17.85
CA GLU A 53 -6.56 15.54 17.57
C GLU A 53 -6.26 15.78 16.08
N PRO A 54 -6.69 16.89 15.47
CA PRO A 54 -6.32 17.20 14.08
C PRO A 54 -4.80 17.19 13.86
N GLY A 55 -4.37 16.87 12.64
CA GLY A 55 -2.95 16.89 12.25
C GLY A 55 -2.47 15.58 11.65
N PRO A 56 -1.14 15.35 11.59
CA PRO A 56 -0.55 14.20 10.93
C PRO A 56 -1.07 12.87 11.49
N LEU A 57 -1.35 11.92 10.59
CA LEU A 57 -1.81 10.59 10.95
C LEU A 57 -0.70 9.81 11.66
N PHE A 58 0.53 9.88 11.12
CA PHE A 58 1.70 9.27 11.72
C PHE A 58 2.60 10.32 12.34
N VAL A 59 2.89 10.15 13.63
CA VAL A 59 3.63 11.09 14.46
C VAL A 59 4.73 10.37 15.25
N PRO A 60 5.85 11.05 15.58
CA PRO A 60 6.87 10.46 16.42
C PRO A 60 6.35 10.16 17.84
N VAL A 61 6.89 9.10 18.42
CA VAL A 61 6.78 8.77 19.84
C VAL A 61 8.17 8.91 20.46
N ASP A 62 8.29 9.69 21.52
CA ASP A 62 9.57 9.88 22.20
C ASP A 62 9.98 8.65 23.02
N LYS A 63 11.17 8.69 23.62
CA LYS A 63 11.70 7.57 24.43
C LYS A 63 10.88 7.30 25.71
N ALA A 64 10.11 8.29 26.17
CA ALA A 64 9.23 8.17 27.33
C ALA A 64 7.81 7.70 26.93
N GLY A 65 7.57 7.40 25.65
CA GLY A 65 6.27 6.95 25.14
C GLY A 65 5.30 8.08 24.84
N ARG A 66 5.74 9.34 24.83
CA ARG A 66 4.87 10.49 24.60
C ARG A 66 4.66 10.75 23.10
N ILE A 67 3.41 10.99 22.73
CA ILE A 67 3.03 11.40 21.37
C ILE A 67 3.49 12.84 21.12
N MET A 68 4.25 13.06 20.04
CA MET A 68 4.63 14.39 19.58
C MET A 68 3.82 14.77 18.35
N LEU A 69 2.83 15.67 18.46
CA LEU A 69 1.93 16.07 17.36
C LEU A 69 2.63 16.90 16.26
N ARG A 70 3.60 16.27 15.58
CA ARG A 70 4.35 16.79 14.44
C ARG A 70 4.53 15.69 13.42
N ARG A 71 4.73 16.07 12.16
CA ARG A 71 4.87 15.12 11.05
C ARG A 71 6.19 14.36 11.16
N LEU A 72 6.15 13.06 10.88
CA LEU A 72 7.37 12.27 10.65
C LEU A 72 8.07 12.72 9.37
N THR A 73 9.40 12.59 9.32
CA THR A 73 10.13 12.76 8.07
C THR A 73 10.13 11.45 7.27
N PRO A 74 10.20 11.51 5.92
CA PRO A 74 10.39 10.31 5.10
C PRO A 74 11.60 9.47 5.54
N GLU A 75 12.65 10.12 6.04
CA GLU A 75 13.88 9.52 6.55
C GLU A 75 13.59 8.74 7.84
N SER A 76 12.85 9.30 8.81
CA SER A 76 12.47 8.58 10.03
C SER A 76 11.66 7.32 9.74
N VAL A 77 10.78 7.36 8.73
CA VAL A 77 10.05 6.17 8.28
C VAL A 77 11.01 5.14 7.66
N PHE A 78 11.96 5.58 6.83
CA PHE A 78 12.98 4.70 6.27
C PHE A 78 13.81 4.01 7.36
N ASP A 79 14.32 4.77 8.32
CA ASP A 79 15.15 4.24 9.42
C ASP A 79 14.38 3.22 10.25
N ARG A 80 13.11 3.50 10.56
CA ARG A 80 12.25 2.57 11.28
C ARG A 80 12.03 1.28 10.51
N LEU A 81 11.74 1.37 9.21
CA LEU A 81 11.55 0.19 8.37
C LEU A 81 12.84 -0.61 8.18
N ALA A 82 13.99 0.06 8.02
CA ALA A 82 15.30 -0.58 7.93
C ALA A 82 15.65 -1.33 9.23
N HIS A 83 15.34 -0.73 10.39
CA HIS A 83 15.50 -1.39 11.68
C HIS A 83 14.62 -2.65 11.79
N LEU A 84 13.35 -2.57 11.37
CA LEU A 84 12.44 -3.72 11.34
C LEU A 84 12.94 -4.82 10.39
N ALA A 85 13.42 -4.45 9.20
CA ALA A 85 14.00 -5.38 8.24
C ALA A 85 15.23 -6.11 8.82
N LYS A 86 16.13 -5.38 9.50
CA LYS A 86 17.28 -5.97 10.20
C LYS A 86 16.84 -6.97 11.27
N ARG A 87 15.85 -6.62 12.09
CA ARG A 87 15.29 -7.51 13.11
C ARG A 87 14.64 -8.77 12.53
N ALA A 88 14.08 -8.66 11.33
CA ALA A 88 13.50 -9.78 10.59
C ALA A 88 14.54 -10.61 9.80
N GLY A 89 15.84 -10.27 9.87
CA GLY A 89 16.89 -10.99 9.13
C GLY A 89 16.93 -10.67 7.62
N ILE A 90 16.31 -9.58 7.18
CA ILE A 90 16.26 -9.18 5.77
C ILE A 90 17.51 -8.37 5.43
N ALA A 91 18.41 -8.94 4.62
CA ALA A 91 19.72 -8.36 4.33
C ALA A 91 19.69 -7.12 3.42
N ARG A 92 18.79 -7.06 2.44
CA ARG A 92 18.62 -5.91 1.52
C ARG A 92 17.18 -5.45 1.56
N PHE A 93 16.96 -4.20 1.97
CA PHE A 93 15.63 -3.64 2.11
C PHE A 93 15.60 -2.17 1.73
N SER A 94 14.56 -1.80 0.99
CA SER A 94 14.13 -0.43 0.79
C SER A 94 12.60 -0.34 0.87
N PRO A 95 12.03 0.84 1.19
CA PRO A 95 10.59 1.05 1.10
C PRO A 95 10.02 0.83 -0.30
N HIS A 96 10.86 0.86 -1.34
CA HIS A 96 10.42 0.52 -2.67
C HIS A 96 10.06 -0.96 -2.77
N ASP A 97 10.80 -1.84 -2.11
CA ASP A 97 10.56 -3.29 -2.15
C ASP A 97 9.19 -3.65 -1.58
N MET A 98 8.73 -2.98 -0.51
CA MET A 98 7.35 -3.14 -0.01
C MET A 98 6.30 -2.83 -1.08
N ARG A 99 6.51 -1.78 -1.90
CA ARG A 99 5.60 -1.50 -3.03
C ARG A 99 5.70 -2.58 -4.11
N ARG A 100 6.90 -3.13 -4.36
CA ARG A 100 7.08 -4.19 -5.36
C ARG A 100 6.33 -5.45 -4.94
N SER A 101 6.49 -5.87 -3.69
CA SER A 101 5.74 -6.99 -3.11
C SER A 101 4.24 -6.75 -3.20
N PHE A 102 3.76 -5.59 -2.75
CA PHE A 102 2.34 -5.21 -2.87
C PHE A 102 1.78 -5.36 -4.30
N ILE A 103 2.53 -4.90 -5.31
CA ILE A 103 2.08 -5.01 -6.72
C ILE A 103 2.08 -6.47 -7.18
N SER A 104 3.19 -7.17 -6.97
CA SER A 104 3.32 -8.56 -7.42
C SER A 104 2.31 -9.47 -6.73
N ASP A 105 2.15 -9.35 -5.42
CA ASP A 105 1.25 -10.20 -4.64
C ASP A 105 -0.21 -9.98 -5.06
N LEU A 106 -0.63 -8.73 -5.30
CA LEU A 106 -1.98 -8.47 -5.83
C LEU A 106 -2.20 -9.10 -7.21
N LEU A 107 -1.23 -8.96 -8.11
CA LEU A 107 -1.32 -9.55 -9.45
C LEU A 107 -1.37 -11.08 -9.35
N ASP A 108 -0.49 -11.70 -8.56
CA ASP A 108 -0.41 -13.15 -8.34
C ASP A 108 -1.72 -13.70 -7.74
N ASN A 109 -2.43 -12.90 -6.93
CA ASN A 109 -3.77 -13.22 -6.40
C ASN A 109 -4.92 -12.90 -7.38
N GLY A 110 -4.62 -12.64 -8.66
CA GLY A 110 -5.62 -12.49 -9.71
C GLY A 110 -6.20 -11.07 -9.86
N ALA A 111 -5.65 -10.07 -9.17
CA ALA A 111 -6.09 -8.70 -9.37
C ALA A 111 -5.80 -8.23 -10.81
N ASP A 112 -6.67 -7.37 -11.32
CA ASP A 112 -6.52 -6.75 -12.63
C ASP A 112 -5.34 -5.77 -12.67
N LEU A 113 -4.61 -5.73 -13.79
CA LEU A 113 -3.43 -4.90 -13.96
C LEU A 113 -3.76 -3.40 -13.84
N ALA A 114 -4.88 -2.95 -14.40
CA ALA A 114 -5.28 -1.55 -14.37
C ALA A 114 -5.68 -1.13 -12.95
N VAL A 115 -6.36 -2.00 -12.20
CA VAL A 115 -6.66 -1.78 -10.78
C VAL A 115 -5.37 -1.64 -9.96
N VAL A 116 -4.44 -2.59 -10.10
CA VAL A 116 -3.16 -2.54 -9.36
C VAL A 116 -2.33 -1.32 -9.76
N GLN A 117 -2.33 -0.95 -11.04
CA GLN A 117 -1.66 0.25 -11.54
C GLN A 117 -2.22 1.53 -10.88
N ALA A 118 -3.55 1.65 -10.79
CA ALA A 118 -4.21 2.78 -10.15
C ALA A 118 -3.83 2.89 -8.67
N MET A 119 -3.89 1.77 -7.93
CA MET A 119 -3.47 1.71 -6.52
C MET A 119 -2.00 2.09 -6.33
N ALA A 120 -1.12 1.57 -7.19
CA ALA A 120 0.31 1.86 -7.14
C ALA A 120 0.64 3.33 -7.48
N GLY A 121 -0.25 4.03 -8.20
CA GLY A 121 -0.04 5.38 -8.70
C GLY A 121 0.97 5.44 -9.84
N HIS A 122 0.95 4.45 -10.73
CA HIS A 122 1.82 4.37 -11.91
C HIS A 122 1.14 5.01 -13.13
N ALA A 123 1.81 6.00 -13.72
CA ALA A 123 1.31 6.68 -14.91
C ALA A 123 1.41 5.80 -16.18
N ASN A 124 2.43 4.94 -16.25
CA ASN A 124 2.64 4.04 -17.38
C ASN A 124 2.30 2.59 -16.94
N PRO A 125 1.35 1.92 -17.61
CA PRO A 125 1.02 0.51 -17.35
C PRO A 125 2.24 -0.42 -17.40
N ALA A 126 3.21 -0.15 -18.28
CA ALA A 126 4.45 -0.92 -18.38
C ALA A 126 5.27 -0.93 -17.09
N THR A 127 5.13 0.09 -16.22
CA THR A 127 5.79 0.11 -14.91
C THR A 127 5.20 -0.94 -13.98
N THR A 128 3.88 -1.17 -14.04
CA THR A 128 3.19 -2.20 -13.25
C THR A 128 3.41 -3.58 -13.86
N ALA A 129 3.34 -3.70 -15.19
CA ALA A 129 3.49 -4.97 -15.91
C ALA A 129 4.84 -5.66 -15.65
N ARG A 130 5.92 -4.91 -15.39
CA ARG A 130 7.23 -5.47 -15.00
C ARG A 130 7.20 -6.31 -13.71
N TYR A 131 6.15 -6.18 -12.90
CA TYR A 131 5.98 -6.92 -11.65
C TYR A 131 5.00 -8.10 -11.77
N ASP A 132 4.37 -8.30 -12.94
CA ASP A 132 3.50 -9.43 -13.20
C ASP A 132 4.34 -10.69 -13.44
N ARG A 133 4.17 -11.70 -12.59
CA ARG A 133 4.94 -12.96 -12.61
C ARG A 133 4.09 -14.16 -13.01
N ARG A 134 2.82 -13.94 -13.37
CA ARG A 134 1.86 -15.03 -13.61
C ARG A 134 2.14 -15.82 -14.88
N GLY A 135 2.72 -15.17 -15.89
CA GLY A 135 3.13 -15.79 -17.15
C GLY A 135 2.00 -16.61 -17.81
N GLU A 136 2.32 -17.83 -18.23
CA GLU A 136 1.38 -18.73 -18.93
C GLU A 136 0.18 -19.14 -18.07
N ARG A 137 0.31 -19.23 -16.74
CA ARG A 137 -0.82 -19.59 -15.87
C ARG A 137 -1.96 -18.57 -15.94
N ALA A 138 -1.64 -17.28 -16.08
CA ALA A 138 -2.67 -16.25 -16.30
C ALA A 138 -3.40 -16.44 -17.63
N LYS A 139 -2.67 -16.78 -18.71
CA LYS A 139 -3.27 -17.00 -20.03
C LYS A 139 -4.19 -18.22 -20.04
N GLN A 140 -3.75 -19.31 -19.42
CA GLN A 140 -4.56 -20.53 -19.27
C GLN A 140 -5.83 -20.27 -18.46
N GLY A 141 -5.70 -19.57 -17.31
CA GLY A 141 -6.85 -19.19 -16.50
C GLY A 141 -7.84 -18.28 -17.27
N ALA A 142 -7.33 -17.30 -18.01
CA ALA A 142 -8.15 -16.40 -18.82
C ALA A 142 -8.87 -17.13 -19.97
N ALA A 143 -8.21 -18.08 -20.64
CA ALA A 143 -8.83 -18.89 -21.70
C ALA A 143 -10.02 -19.71 -21.16
N GLY A 144 -9.94 -20.18 -19.92
CA GLY A 144 -11.02 -20.91 -19.25
C GLY A 144 -12.23 -20.07 -18.85
N LEU A 145 -12.15 -18.74 -18.89
CA LEU A 145 -13.28 -17.85 -18.57
C LEU A 145 -14.36 -17.83 -19.65
N LEU A 146 -14.00 -18.17 -20.89
CA LEU A 146 -14.93 -18.23 -22.01
C LEU A 146 -15.33 -19.69 -22.26
N VAL A 147 -16.58 -20.02 -21.98
CA VAL A 147 -17.14 -21.34 -22.30
C VAL A 147 -17.64 -21.35 -23.74
N VAL A 148 -17.01 -22.17 -24.58
CA VAL A 148 -17.47 -22.44 -25.95
C VAL A 148 -18.06 -23.84 -25.98
N PRO A 149 -19.38 -24.02 -26.08
CA PRO A 149 -19.99 -25.34 -26.08
C PRO A 149 -19.60 -26.13 -27.34
N TYR A 150 -19.31 -27.41 -27.18
CA TYR A 150 -19.08 -28.35 -28.28
C TYR A 150 -20.12 -29.46 -28.22
N VAL A 151 -20.85 -29.65 -29.33
CA VAL A 151 -21.81 -30.75 -29.50
C VAL A 151 -21.22 -31.69 -30.55
N PRO A 152 -20.80 -32.92 -30.19
CA PRO A 152 -20.33 -33.90 -31.16
C PRO A 152 -21.48 -34.34 -32.07
N ALA A 153 -21.13 -34.71 -33.31
CA ALA A 153 -22.06 -35.21 -34.33
C ALA A 153 -22.60 -36.61 -34.03
#